data_AF-A0A7L2IKJ6-F1
#
_entry.id   AF-A0A7L2IKJ6-F1
#
_cell.length_a   1.000
_cell.length_b   1.000
_cell.length_c   1.000
_cell.angle_alpha   90.00
_cell.angle_beta   90.00
_cell.angle_gamma   90.00
#
_symmetry.space_group_name_H-M   'P 1'
#
loop_
_entity.id
_entity.type
_entity.pdbx_description
1 polymer ?
#
loop_
_entity_poly.entity_id
_entity_poly.type
_entity_poly.pdbx_seq_one_letter_code
_entity_poly.pdbx_strand_id
1 'polypeptide(L)'
;AWGRAAAATYLVGFLLLVICFALAIIAFAIDTLRFNFIRGIGGLLFVAAVFSIMGLVIYPVKFSTEIEMTGINMFSWAYGFGWTTAIMEICLGFFFCCLPNYEDQILGNVKPTYFYSSP
;
A
#
# COMPACT_ATOMS: atom_id res chain seq x y z
N ALA A 1 -20.05 -16.08 -11.89
CA ALA A 1 -19.28 -15.07 -12.65
C ALA A 1 -18.61 -14.04 -11.72
N TRP A 2 -19.34 -13.42 -10.80
CA TRP A 2 -18.82 -12.36 -9.90
C TRP A 2 -17.63 -12.80 -9.02
N GLY A 3 -17.62 -14.04 -8.50
CA GLY A 3 -16.53 -14.51 -7.64
C GLY A 3 -15.18 -14.59 -8.35
N ARG A 4 -15.19 -14.95 -9.65
CA ARG A 4 -13.97 -14.94 -10.48
C ARG A 4 -13.48 -13.52 -10.74
N ALA A 5 -14.39 -12.56 -10.95
CA ALA A 5 -14.05 -11.16 -11.14
C ALA A 5 -13.45 -10.55 -9.86
N ALA A 6 -14.06 -10.78 -8.69
CA ALA A 6 -13.56 -10.29 -7.41
C ALA A 6 -12.18 -10.89 -7.06
N ALA A 7 -11.98 -12.18 -7.31
CA ALA A 7 -10.69 -12.83 -7.14
C ALA A 7 -9.63 -12.27 -8.10
N ALA A 8 -10.01 -12.00 -9.36
CA ALA A 8 -9.10 -11.43 -10.36
C ALA A 8 -8.66 -10.00 -9.98
N THR A 9 -9.59 -9.13 -9.55
CA THR A 9 -9.23 -7.76 -9.13
C THR A 9 -8.31 -7.77 -7.92
N TYR A 10 -8.56 -8.65 -6.94
CA TYR A 10 -7.69 -8.79 -5.78
C TYR A 10 -6.30 -9.33 -6.15
N LEU A 11 -6.24 -10.31 -7.05
CA LEU A 11 -4.97 -10.87 -7.53
C LEU A 11 -4.15 -9.82 -8.29
N VAL A 12 -4.79 -8.96 -9.08
CA VAL A 12 -4.12 -7.83 -9.74
C VAL A 12 -3.52 -6.87 -8.72
N GLY A 13 -4.26 -6.50 -7.67
CA GLY A 13 -3.75 -5.68 -6.56
C GLY A 13 -2.53 -6.33 -5.90
N PHE A 14 -2.60 -7.62 -5.60
CA PHE A 14 -1.50 -8.37 -5.01
C PHE A 14 -0.26 -8.44 -5.91
N LEU A 15 -0.42 -8.65 -7.22
CA LEU A 15 0.70 -8.65 -8.17
C LEU A 15 1.38 -7.27 -8.22
N LEU A 16 0.60 -6.20 -8.20
CA LEU A 16 1.13 -4.83 -8.14
C LEU A 16 1.89 -4.59 -6.82
N LEU A 17 1.40 -5.08 -5.69
CA LEU A 17 2.13 -5.02 -4.41
C LEU A 17 3.49 -5.71 -4.52
N VAL A 18 3.54 -6.94 -5.07
CA VAL A 18 4.81 -7.69 -5.22
C VAL A 18 5.80 -6.93 -6.10
N ILE A 19 5.32 -6.31 -7.19
CA ILE A 19 6.15 -5.46 -8.06
C ILE A 19 6.65 -4.24 -7.27
N CYS A 20 5.78 -3.55 -6.52
CA CYS A 20 6.18 -2.41 -5.69
C CYS A 20 7.23 -2.79 -4.65
N PHE A 21 7.11 -3.98 -4.05
CA PHE A 21 8.08 -4.50 -3.09
C PHE A 21 9.46 -4.73 -3.72
N ALA A 22 9.51 -5.36 -4.90
CA ALA A 22 10.76 -5.55 -5.64
C ALA A 22 11.39 -4.21 -6.04
N LEU A 23 10.59 -3.27 -6.53
CA LEU A 23 11.06 -1.92 -6.88
C LEU A 23 11.57 -1.15 -5.66
N ALA A 24 10.93 -1.29 -4.49
CA ALA A 24 11.38 -0.66 -3.26
C ALA A 24 12.76 -1.17 -2.83
N ILE A 25 13.03 -2.48 -2.91
CA ILE A 25 14.35 -3.05 -2.62
C ILE A 25 15.42 -2.43 -3.54
N ILE A 26 15.14 -2.35 -4.84
CA ILE A 26 16.07 -1.76 -5.82
C ILE A 26 16.29 -0.27 -5.54
N ALA A 27 15.24 0.47 -5.20
CA ALA A 27 15.31 1.89 -4.89
C ALA A 27 16.15 2.17 -3.64
N PHE A 28 16.09 1.30 -2.62
CA PHE A 28 16.94 1.45 -1.42
C PHE A 28 18.37 0.93 -1.59
N ALA A 29 18.63 0.06 -2.58
CA ALA A 29 19.95 -0.49 -2.82
C ALA A 29 20.89 0.44 -3.61
N ILE A 30 20.35 1.44 -4.34
CA ILE A 30 21.12 2.32 -5.23
C ILE A 30 20.87 3.79 -4.87
N ASP A 31 21.89 4.47 -4.32
CA ASP A 31 21.78 5.85 -3.83
C ASP A 31 21.40 6.89 -4.90
N THR A 32 21.73 6.64 -6.18
CA THR A 32 21.48 7.59 -7.28
C THR A 32 20.05 7.57 -7.83
N LEU A 33 19.27 6.52 -7.56
CA LEU A 33 17.91 6.34 -8.10
C LEU A 33 16.80 6.73 -7.10
N ARG A 34 17.16 7.15 -5.89
CA ARG A 34 16.23 7.30 -4.75
C ARG A 34 15.10 8.32 -4.95
N PHE A 35 15.40 9.48 -5.55
CA PHE A 35 14.58 10.69 -5.37
C PHE A 35 13.23 10.71 -6.13
N ASN A 36 13.21 10.31 -7.40
CA ASN A 36 11.97 10.30 -8.19
C ASN A 36 11.26 8.93 -8.19
N PHE A 37 12.01 7.84 -8.00
CA PHE A 37 11.46 6.49 -8.10
C PHE A 37 10.62 6.11 -6.87
N ILE A 38 11.03 6.49 -5.65
CA ILE A 38 10.29 6.15 -4.42
C ILE A 38 8.90 6.79 -4.42
N ARG A 39 8.77 8.04 -4.89
CA ARG A 39 7.47 8.72 -5.00
C ARG A 39 6.57 8.05 -6.04
N GLY A 40 7.15 7.56 -7.14
CA GLY A 40 6.44 6.75 -8.13
C GLY A 40 5.93 5.42 -7.57
N ILE A 41 6.76 4.73 -6.77
CA ILE A 41 6.37 3.49 -6.09
C ILE A 41 5.22 3.73 -5.09
N GLY A 42 5.28 4.83 -4.33
CA GLY A 42 4.18 5.25 -3.45
C GLY A 42 2.87 5.47 -4.20
N GLY A 43 2.93 6.14 -5.36
CA GLY A 43 1.78 6.29 -6.26
C GLY A 43 1.22 4.95 -6.76
N LEU A 44 2.09 4.02 -7.13
CA LEU A 44 1.69 2.68 -7.60
C LEU A 44 1.05 1.84 -6.50
N LEU A 45 1.47 1.99 -5.24
CA LEU A 45 0.84 1.34 -4.09
C LEU A 45 -0.62 1.80 -3.88
N PHE A 46 -0.94 3.07 -4.14
CA PHE A 46 -2.34 3.52 -4.10
C PHE A 46 -3.19 2.86 -5.19
N VAL A 47 -2.62 2.66 -6.38
CA VAL A 47 -3.31 1.92 -7.45
C VAL A 47 -3.53 0.47 -7.05
N ALA A 48 -2.52 -0.19 -6.47
CA ALA A 48 -2.65 -1.54 -5.92
C ALA A 48 -3.78 -1.62 -4.87
N ALA A 49 -3.79 -0.67 -3.93
CA ALA A 49 -4.82 -0.57 -2.89
C ALA A 49 -6.24 -0.46 -3.44
N VAL A 50 -6.44 0.32 -4.52
CA VAL A 50 -7.75 0.43 -5.17
C VAL A 50 -8.21 -0.92 -5.69
N PHE A 51 -7.35 -1.68 -6.37
CA PHE A 51 -7.69 -3.02 -6.87
C PHE A 51 -7.96 -4.02 -5.74
N SER A 52 -7.16 -3.99 -4.68
CA SER A 52 -7.34 -4.81 -3.48
C SER A 52 -8.70 -4.51 -2.81
N ILE A 53 -9.01 -3.22 -2.58
CA ILE A 53 -10.27 -2.78 -1.95
C ILE A 53 -11.49 -3.13 -2.81
N MET A 54 -11.41 -2.97 -4.13
CA MET A 54 -12.50 -3.37 -5.02
C MET A 54 -12.87 -4.84 -4.86
N GLY A 55 -11.87 -5.74 -4.86
CA GLY A 55 -12.12 -7.17 -4.62
C GLY A 55 -12.73 -7.44 -3.24
N LEU A 56 -12.22 -6.74 -2.22
CA LEU A 56 -12.67 -6.84 -0.83
C LEU A 56 -14.08 -6.33 -0.59
N VAL A 57 -14.56 -5.36 -1.35
CA VAL A 57 -15.92 -4.81 -1.22
C VAL A 57 -16.92 -5.63 -2.05
N ILE A 58 -16.54 -6.07 -3.26
CA ILE A 58 -17.41 -6.87 -4.12
C ILE A 58 -17.71 -8.22 -3.45
N TYR A 59 -16.71 -8.85 -2.82
CA TYR A 59 -16.84 -10.15 -2.18
C TYR A 59 -17.98 -10.23 -1.14
N PRO A 60 -17.99 -9.43 -0.05
CA PRO A 60 -19.05 -9.48 0.96
C PRO A 60 -20.42 -9.04 0.45
N VAL A 61 -20.48 -8.04 -0.45
CA VAL A 61 -21.75 -7.55 -1.01
C VAL A 61 -22.45 -8.62 -1.83
N LYS A 62 -21.71 -9.34 -2.67
CA LYS A 62 -22.27 -10.43 -3.46
C LYS A 62 -22.51 -11.69 -2.63
N PHE A 63 -21.62 -11.97 -1.67
CA PHE A 63 -21.78 -13.10 -0.77
C PHE A 63 -23.04 -12.97 0.10
N SER A 64 -23.36 -11.77 0.61
CA SER A 64 -24.59 -11.52 1.38
C SER A 64 -25.89 -11.55 0.58
N THR A 65 -25.82 -11.28 -0.72
CA THR A 65 -27.01 -11.23 -1.59
C THR A 65 -27.38 -12.60 -2.13
N GLU A 66 -26.39 -13.45 -2.42
CA GLU A 66 -26.58 -14.71 -3.15
C GLU A 66 -26.54 -15.95 -2.23
N ILE A 67 -25.97 -15.83 -1.03
CA ILE A 67 -25.78 -16.95 -0.10
C ILE A 67 -26.43 -16.60 1.23
N GLU A 68 -27.34 -17.47 1.68
CA GLU A 68 -28.05 -17.27 2.94
C GLU A 68 -27.08 -17.36 4.12
N MET A 69 -27.06 -16.30 4.91
CA MET A 69 -26.14 -16.11 6.02
C MET A 69 -26.66 -16.81 7.29
N THR A 70 -26.44 -18.12 7.42
CA THR A 70 -27.05 -18.95 8.49
C THR A 70 -26.13 -19.34 9.67
N GLY A 71 -24.88 -18.84 9.73
CA GLY A 71 -23.89 -19.25 10.74
C GLY A 71 -23.00 -18.13 11.30
N ILE A 72 -22.22 -18.47 12.32
CA ILE A 72 -21.19 -17.60 12.93
C ILE A 72 -19.89 -17.76 12.13
N ASN A 73 -19.15 -16.68 11.86
CA ASN A 73 -17.89 -16.65 11.08
C ASN A 73 -18.02 -17.08 9.60
N MET A 74 -19.07 -16.63 8.90
CA MET A 74 -19.23 -16.97 7.48
C MET A 74 -18.22 -16.28 6.56
N PHE A 75 -17.54 -15.24 7.04
CA PHE A 75 -16.31 -14.75 6.45
C PHE A 75 -15.11 -15.44 7.11
N SER A 76 -14.29 -16.10 6.30
CA SER A 76 -13.03 -16.70 6.75
C SER A 76 -12.11 -15.62 7.33
N TRP A 77 -11.23 -16.00 8.26
CA TRP A 77 -10.15 -15.15 8.76
C TRP A 77 -9.29 -14.54 7.64
N ALA A 78 -9.16 -15.24 6.50
CA ALA A 78 -8.48 -14.73 5.31
C ALA A 78 -9.08 -13.43 4.76
N TYR A 79 -10.37 -13.18 4.97
CA TYR A 79 -11.01 -11.91 4.59
C TYR A 79 -10.48 -10.74 5.44
N GLY A 80 -10.27 -10.96 6.74
CA GLY A 80 -9.61 -9.99 7.63
C GLY A 80 -8.16 -9.75 7.21
N PHE A 81 -7.42 -10.79 6.81
CA PHE A 81 -6.08 -10.64 6.26
C PHE A 81 -6.05 -9.74 5.02
N GLY A 82 -7.04 -9.88 4.13
CA GLY A 82 -7.17 -9.00 2.96
C GLY A 82 -7.41 -7.53 3.31
N TRP A 83 -8.08 -7.22 4.42
CA TRP A 83 -8.26 -5.83 4.86
C TRP A 83 -6.95 -5.26 5.39
N THR A 84 -6.21 -6.06 6.14
CA THR A 84 -4.89 -5.68 6.65
C THR A 84 -3.94 -5.37 5.50
N THR A 85 -3.92 -6.17 4.41
CA THR A 85 -3.07 -5.88 3.25
C THR A 85 -3.43 -4.55 2.60
N ALA A 86 -4.72 -4.27 2.37
CA ALA A 86 -5.17 -3.00 1.79
C ALA A 86 -4.81 -1.78 2.67
N ILE A 87 -4.95 -1.90 3.99
CA ILE A 87 -4.56 -0.82 4.93
C ILE A 87 -3.05 -0.61 4.86
N MET A 88 -2.26 -1.69 4.84
CA MET A 88 -0.80 -1.59 4.74
C MET A 88 -0.36 -0.96 3.42
N GLU A 89 -1.00 -1.29 2.30
CA GLU A 89 -0.73 -0.66 0.99
C GLU A 89 -0.94 0.86 1.04
N ILE A 90 -2.02 1.32 1.68
CA ILE A 90 -2.30 2.76 1.85
C ILE A 90 -1.25 3.43 2.75
N CYS A 91 -0.96 2.83 3.90
CA CYS A 91 0.01 3.37 4.86
C CYS A 91 1.41 3.48 4.23
N LEU A 92 1.84 2.45 3.50
CA LEU A 92 3.11 2.44 2.79
C LEU A 92 3.12 3.42 1.59
N GLY A 93 1.98 3.57 0.91
CA GLY A 93 1.81 4.58 -0.14
C GLY A 93 2.05 6.00 0.39
N PHE A 94 1.45 6.36 1.53
CA PHE A 94 1.72 7.64 2.19
C PHE A 94 3.18 7.77 2.64
N PHE A 95 3.72 6.73 3.27
CA PHE A 95 5.09 6.73 3.73
C PHE A 95 6.09 6.98 2.59
N PHE A 96 6.00 6.22 1.49
CA PHE A 96 6.89 6.39 0.33
C PHE A 96 6.68 7.71 -0.42
N CYS A 97 5.45 8.23 -0.51
CA CYS A 97 5.23 9.54 -1.10
C CYS A 97 5.85 10.69 -0.30
N CYS A 98 5.90 10.55 1.04
CA CYS A 98 6.41 11.58 1.94
C CYS A 98 7.90 11.42 2.26
N LEU A 99 8.47 10.22 2.15
CA LEU A 99 9.85 9.90 2.51
C LEU A 99 10.91 10.83 1.87
N PRO A 100 10.82 11.19 0.56
CA PRO A 100 11.79 12.09 -0.06
C PRO A 100 11.86 13.48 0.58
N ASN A 101 10.79 13.94 1.25
CA ASN A 101 10.78 15.27 1.89
C ASN A 101 11.61 15.31 3.19
N TYR A 102 11.88 14.16 3.80
CA TYR A 102 12.60 14.04 5.08
C TYR A 102 14.00 13.44 4.89
N GLU A 103 14.38 13.14 3.66
CA GLU A 103 15.60 12.43 3.33
C GLU A 103 16.86 13.15 3.79
N ASP A 104 16.98 14.46 3.57
CA ASP A 104 18.16 15.24 3.98
C ASP A 104 18.37 15.20 5.50
N GLN A 105 17.28 15.10 6.27
CA GLN A 105 17.32 14.98 7.72
C GLN A 105 17.76 13.57 8.14
N ILE A 106 17.25 12.53 7.45
CA ILE A 106 17.59 11.13 7.70
C ILE A 106 19.05 10.84 7.32
N LEU A 107 19.55 11.42 6.23
CA LEU A 107 20.93 11.29 5.77
C LEU A 107 21.92 12.18 6.55
N GLY A 108 21.43 13.02 7.47
CA GLY A 108 22.27 13.94 8.25
C GLY A 108 22.94 15.02 7.41
N ASN A 109 22.41 15.30 6.21
CA ASN A 109 22.93 16.32 5.29
C ASN A 109 22.41 17.74 5.64
N VAL A 110 21.53 17.84 6.63
CA VAL A 110 21.04 19.12 7.15
C VAL A 110 22.14 19.88 7.90
N LYS A 111 22.31 21.15 7.54
CA LYS A 111 23.22 22.05 8.25
C LYS A 111 22.71 22.27 9.68
N PRO A 112 23.57 22.23 10.72
CA PRO A 112 23.14 22.54 12.08
C PRO A 112 22.55 23.96 12.11
N THR A 113 21.30 24.07 12.56
CA THR A 113 20.64 25.35 12.80
C THR A 113 21.25 25.98 14.05
N TYR A 114 22.14 26.94 13.86
CA TYR A 114 22.64 27.76 14.96
C TYR A 114 21.55 28.74 15.38
N PHE A 115 20.92 28.51 16.54
CA PHE A 115 20.09 29.51 17.19
C PHE A 115 21.01 30.62 17.74
N TYR A 116 21.34 31.60 16.91
CA TYR A 116 21.86 32.86 17.43
C TYR A 116 20.69 33.65 18.02
N SER A 117 20.47 33.49 19.32
CA SER A 117 19.73 34.51 20.09
C SER A 117 20.70 35.68 20.28
N SER A 118 20.66 36.66 19.36
CA SER A 118 21.24 37.96 19.64
C SER A 118 20.45 38.60 20.79
N PRO A 119 21.12 39.17 21.81
CA PRO A 119 20.47 39.84 22.93
C PRO A 119 19.65 41.05 22.50
#